data_AF-A0AAE3E8B1-F1
#
_entry.id   AF-A0AAE3E8B1-F1
#
_cell.length_a   1.000
_cell.length_b   1.000
_cell.length_c   1.000
_cell.angle_alpha   90.00
_cell.angle_beta   90.00
_cell.angle_gamma   90.00
#
_symmetry.space_group_name_H-M   'P 1'
#
loop_
_entity.id
_entity.type
_entity.pdbx_description
1 polymer ?
#
loop_
_entity_poly.entity_id
_entity_poly.type
_entity_poly.pdbx_seq_one_letter_code
_entity_poly.pdbx_strand_id
1 'polypeptide(L)' 'MAYNKAKEEYRWNQWKAEEEKILREQGVDEETIQKLREYDWDDFNAERRFREHQTSLLDCMELLL' A
#
# COMPACT_ATOMS: atom_id res chain seq x y z
N MET A 1 8.62 8.21 -14.81
CA MET A 1 8.10 6.83 -14.92
C MET A 1 6.72 6.81 -14.30
N ALA A 2 5.69 6.39 -15.03
CA ALA A 2 4.32 6.34 -14.49
C ALA A 2 4.23 5.25 -13.40
N TYR A 3 3.52 5.57 -12.31
CA TYR A 3 3.28 4.64 -11.21
C TYR A 3 2.44 3.44 -11.68
N ASN A 4 3.03 2.24 -11.68
CA ASN A 4 2.33 1.02 -12.08
C ASN A 4 1.62 0.39 -10.86
N LYS A 5 0.38 0.82 -10.66
CA LYS A 5 -0.51 0.42 -9.56
C LYS A 5 -0.58 -1.09 -9.32
N ALA A 6 -0.83 -1.86 -10.39
CA ALA A 6 -1.00 -3.32 -10.27
C ALA A 6 0.29 -4.02 -9.80
N LYS A 7 1.44 -3.51 -10.24
CA LYS A 7 2.75 -4.07 -9.85
C LYS A 7 3.08 -3.77 -8.39
N GLU A 8 2.76 -2.57 -7.91
CA GLU A 8 3.03 -2.16 -6.54
C GLU A 8 2.10 -2.86 -5.55
N GLU A 9 0.81 -3.03 -5.88
CA GLU A 9 -0.13 -3.81 -5.09
C GLU A 9 0.27 -5.28 -5.00
N TYR A 10 0.73 -5.88 -6.10
CA TYR A 10 1.25 -7.24 -6.10
C TYR A 10 2.46 -7.41 -5.15
N ARG A 11 3.42 -6.48 -5.21
CA ARG A 11 4.59 -6.50 -4.33
C ARG A 11 4.22 -6.33 -2.87
N TRP A 12 3.32 -5.41 -2.57
CA TRP A 12 2.83 -5.16 -1.23
C TRP A 12 2.11 -6.39 -0.65
N ASN A 13 1.28 -7.06 -1.44
CA ASN A 13 0.61 -8.30 -1.04
C ASN A 13 1.59 -9.44 -0.76
N GLN A 14 2.63 -9.61 -1.59
CA GLN A 14 3.66 -10.63 -1.36
C GLN A 14 4.45 -10.36 -0.08
N TRP A 15 4.85 -9.10 0.15
CA TRP A 15 5.57 -8.74 1.37
C TRP A 15 4.74 -8.97 2.63
N LYS A 16 3.45 -8.57 2.60
CA LYS A 16 2.56 -8.74 3.74
C LYS A 16 2.18 -10.20 4.01
N ALA A 17 2.00 -11.03 2.99
CA ALA A 17 1.77 -12.46 3.18
C ALA A 17 2.92 -13.13 3.96
N GLU A 18 4.16 -12.70 3.68
CA GLU A 18 5.35 -13.23 4.34
C GLU A 18 5.48 -12.72 5.78
N GLU A 19 5.13 -11.45 6.01
CA GLU A 19 5.03 -10.89 7.36
C GLU A 19 3.97 -11.62 8.20
N GLU A 20 2.76 -11.81 7.68
CA GLU A 20 1.70 -12.55 8.37
C GLU A 20 2.11 -14.00 8.66
N LYS A 21 2.82 -14.66 7.74
CA LYS A 21 3.33 -16.01 7.95
C LYS A 21 4.28 -16.05 9.16
N ILE A 22 5.20 -15.10 9.26
CA ILE A 22 6.13 -15.00 10.40
C ILE A 22 5.35 -14.72 11.69
N LEU A 23 4.33 -13.86 11.67
CA LEU A 23 3.51 -13.57 12.84
C LEU A 23 2.74 -14.81 13.33
N ARG A 24 2.21 -15.62 12.41
CA ARG A 24 1.59 -16.91 12.74
C ARG A 24 2.60 -17.90 13.34
N GLU A 25 3.81 -17.96 12.78
CA GLU A 25 4.90 -18.79 13.33
C GLU A 25 5.33 -18.35 14.73
N GLN A 26 5.23 -17.06 15.05
CA GLN A 26 5.49 -16.51 16.38
C GLN A 26 4.32 -16.66 17.37
N GLY A 27 3.19 -17.22 16.94
CA GLY A 27 2.02 -17.45 17.78
C GLY A 27 1.19 -16.21 18.07
N VAL A 28 1.26 -15.19 17.20
CA VAL A 28 0.36 -14.03 17.26
C VAL A 28 -1.06 -14.48 16.89
N ASP A 29 -2.05 -13.94 17.60
CA ASP A 29 -3.46 -14.23 17.34
C ASP A 29 -3.87 -13.78 15.92
N GLU A 30 -4.62 -14.63 15.21
CA GLU A 30 -5.13 -14.33 13.87
C GLU A 30 -6.01 -13.07 13.86
N GLU A 31 -6.73 -12.76 14.96
CA GLU A 31 -7.50 -11.51 15.08
C GLU A 31 -6.57 -10.27 15.06
N THR A 32 -5.39 -10.39 15.67
CA THR A 32 -4.41 -9.30 15.70
C THR A 32 -3.75 -9.13 14.33
N ILE A 33 -3.42 -10.25 13.66
CA ILE A 33 -2.88 -10.25 12.31
C ILE A 33 -3.89 -9.62 11.33
N GLN A 34 -5.16 -9.99 11.43
CA GLN A 34 -6.23 -9.44 10.58
C GLN A 34 -6.41 -7.94 10.80
N LYS A 35 -6.44 -7.47 12.06
CA LYS A 35 -6.51 -6.03 12.37
C LYS A 35 -5.32 -5.27 11.79
N LEU A 36 -4.10 -5.81 11.94
CA LEU A 36 -2.89 -5.21 11.35
C LEU A 36 -3.01 -5.10 9.83
N ARG A 37 -3.46 -6.17 9.17
CA ARG A 37 -3.67 -6.21 7.72
C ARG A 37 -4.66 -5.15 7.23
N GLU A 38 -5.74 -4.93 7.98
CA GLU A 38 -6.73 -3.88 7.69
C GLU A 38 -6.12 -2.48 7.84
N TYR A 39 -5.41 -2.21 8.94
CA TYR A 39 -4.73 -0.93 9.15
C TYR A 39 -3.70 -0.64 8.06
N ASP A 40 -2.88 -1.63 7.71
CA ASP A 40 -1.87 -1.49 6.66
C ASP A 40 -2.51 -1.25 5.28
N TRP A 41 -3.69 -1.83 5.01
CA TRP A 41 -4.42 -1.62 3.77
C TRP A 41 -4.98 -0.20 3.66
N ASP A 42 -5.48 0.35 4.76
CA ASP A 42 -5.97 1.73 4.80
C ASP A 42 -4.83 2.73 4.57
N ASP A 43 -3.67 2.50 5.17
CA ASP A 43 -2.48 3.34 4.95
C ASP A 43 -1.97 3.24 3.51
N PHE A 44 -1.90 2.02 2.96
CA PHE A 44 -1.53 1.81 1.55
C PHE A 44 -2.51 2.52 0.60
N ASN A 45 -3.82 2.49 0.89
CA ASN A 45 -4.83 3.21 0.11
C ASN A 45 -4.73 4.73 0.26
N ALA A 46 -4.38 5.24 1.45
CA ALA A 46 -4.19 6.66 1.68
C ALA A 46 -2.97 7.20 0.91
N GLU A 47 -1.84 6.49 0.97
CA GLU A 47 -0.64 6.81 0.19
C GLU A 47 -0.92 6.73 -1.32
N ARG A 48 -1.71 5.75 -1.76
CA ARG A 48 -2.17 5.66 -3.15
C ARG A 48 -2.98 6.89 -3.56
N ARG A 49 -3.97 7.30 -2.76
CA ARG A 49 -4.78 8.51 -3.03
C ARG A 49 -3.90 9.75 -3.10
N PHE A 50 -2.93 9.87 -2.19
CA PHE A 50 -1.98 10.98 -2.18
C PHE A 50 -1.15 11.04 -3.46
N ARG A 51 -0.59 9.92 -3.92
CA ARG A 51 0.20 9.86 -5.17
C ARG A 51 -0.64 10.12 -6.42
N GLU A 52 -1.87 9.62 -6.48
CA GLU A 52 -2.80 9.92 -7.59
C GLU A 52 -3.11 11.44 -7.64
N HIS A 53 -3.36 12.08 -6.48
CA HIS A 53 -3.62 13.52 -6.39
C HIS A 53 -2.37 14.38 -6.61
N GLN A 54 -1.19 13.94 -6.16
CA GLN A 54 0.07 14.63 -6.46
C GLN A 54 0.42 14.57 -7.95
N THR A 55 0.17 13.43 -8.61
CA THR A 55 0.36 13.32 -10.06
C THR A 55 -0.55 14.30 -10.80
N SER A 56 -1.82 14.41 -10.38
CA SER A 56 -2.76 15.42 -10.89
C SER A 56 -2.31 16.87 -10.68
N LEU A 57 -1.69 17.19 -9.54
CA LEU A 57 -1.17 18.53 -9.27
C LEU A 57 0.11 18.84 -10.07
N LEU A 58 0.99 17.85 -10.24
CA LEU A 58 2.22 17.99 -11.01
C LEU A 58 1.92 18.16 -12.51
N ASP A 59 0.95 17.40 -13.04
CA ASP A 59 0.45 17.54 -14.42
C ASP A 59 -0.22 18.92 -14.64
N CYS A 60 -0.89 19.47 -13.62
CA CYS A 60 -1.46 20.83 -13.68
C CYS A 60 -0.41 21.95 -13.64
N MET A 61 0.75 21.72 -13.02
CA MET A 61 1.83 22.70 -12.96
C MET A 61 2.69 22.72 -14.24
N GLU A 62 2.80 21.60 -14.96
CA GLU A 62 3.51 21.54 -16.26
C GLU A 62 2.78 22.27 -17.41
N LEU A 63 1.47 22.54 -17.29
CA LEU A 63 0.70 23.31 -18.29
C LEU A 63 0.80 24.84 -18.12
N LEU A 64 1.51 25.31 -17.09
CA LEU A 64 1.72 26.74 -16.80
C LEU A 64 3.16 27.23 -17.09
N LEU A 65 3.99 26.40 -17.71
CA LEU A 65 5.32 26.71 -18.24
C LEU A 65 5.35 26.53 -19.77
#